data_AF-A0A8E2WFK7-F1
#
_entry.id   AF-A0A8E2WFK7-F1
#
_cell.length_a   1.000
_cell.length_b   1.000
_cell.length_c   1.000
_cell.angle_alpha   90.00
_cell.angle_beta   90.00
_cell.angle_gamma   90.00
#
_symmetry.space_group_name_H-M   'P 1'
#
loop_
_entity.id
_entity.type
_entity.pdbx_description
1 polymer ?
#
loop_
_entity_poly.entity_id
_entity_poly.type
_entity_poly.pdbx_seq_one_letter_code
_entity_poly.pdbx_strand_id
1 'polypeptide(L)'
;MVATEVGNAVPLPTVSTKIETRFATGSLAGLQNCTVPGCSRKSSLAIGTGRSAYYCRYHVQRKSRHGSHWHDTYPANELKPYLTAAKGWLDACRRASDVLATIAEMDRRLATAGRAEPAMNLRGLNAATRARIAFARLSDAEIPAKRLVAIYLAVAALIEDDFGSHRTRDFQIVQAAKAAHRLASGTHRRWAMWNPKGEDVPIEIHAYPRSSGLVLRKIGEAMGKVVDPLVGAAVPEIIRLKVERFGPHPSHHAAAE
;
A
#
# COMPACT_ATOMS: atom_id res chain seq x y z
N MET A 1 60.06 -35.71 34.49
CA MET A 1 58.61 -35.72 34.76
C MET A 1 58.06 -34.40 34.26
N VAL A 2 57.32 -34.45 33.13
CA VAL A 2 56.77 -33.29 32.44
C VAL A 2 55.34 -33.09 32.97
N ALA A 3 55.05 -31.93 33.56
CA ALA A 3 53.70 -31.54 33.95
C ALA A 3 53.10 -30.69 32.84
N THR A 4 52.02 -31.19 32.25
CA THR A 4 51.28 -30.64 31.12
C THR A 4 50.34 -29.52 31.59
N GLU A 5 50.42 -28.34 30.97
CA GLU A 5 49.46 -27.25 31.16
C GLU A 5 48.09 -27.62 30.57
N VAL A 6 47.03 -27.46 31.38
CA VAL A 6 45.64 -27.65 30.95
C VAL A 6 45.11 -26.29 30.49
N GLY A 7 44.94 -26.13 29.18
CA GLY A 7 44.40 -24.91 28.57
C GLY A 7 42.91 -24.71 28.91
N ASN A 8 42.59 -23.56 29.50
CA ASN A 8 41.22 -23.09 29.68
C ASN A 8 40.63 -22.67 28.33
N ALA A 9 39.63 -23.40 27.85
CA ALA A 9 38.85 -23.03 26.68
C ALA A 9 37.92 -21.85 27.01
N VAL A 10 38.15 -20.70 26.37
CA VAL A 10 37.21 -19.58 26.39
C VAL A 10 36.02 -19.93 25.50
N PRO A 11 34.77 -19.93 26.01
CA PRO A 11 33.62 -20.25 25.17
C PRO A 11 33.35 -19.11 24.17
N LEU A 12 33.27 -19.47 22.89
CA LEU A 12 32.89 -18.55 21.82
C LEU A 12 31.41 -18.13 22.00
N PRO A 13 31.08 -16.83 21.91
CA PRO A 13 29.70 -16.38 22.05
C PRO A 13 28.85 -16.85 20.87
N THR A 14 27.81 -17.65 21.17
CA THR A 14 26.76 -18.03 20.23
C THR A 14 26.03 -16.81 19.67
N VAL A 15 25.70 -16.81 18.37
CA VAL A 15 25.07 -15.71 17.61
C VAL A 15 23.85 -15.07 18.29
N SER A 16 23.12 -15.80 19.14
CA SER A 16 21.94 -15.31 19.87
C SER A 16 22.27 -14.18 20.85
N THR A 17 23.42 -14.25 21.55
CA THR A 17 23.76 -13.28 22.60
C THR A 17 24.12 -11.92 22.04
N LYS A 18 24.60 -11.83 20.78
CA LYS A 18 24.93 -10.56 20.10
C LYS A 18 23.70 -9.72 19.73
N ILE A 19 22.55 -10.36 19.49
CA ILE A 19 21.29 -9.63 19.20
C ILE A 19 20.72 -9.08 20.51
N GLU A 20 20.71 -9.87 21.57
CA GLU A 20 20.20 -9.49 22.89
C GLU A 20 21.06 -8.39 23.54
N THR A 21 22.38 -8.48 23.46
CA THR A 21 23.29 -7.41 23.97
C THR A 21 23.21 -6.12 23.15
N ARG A 22 22.87 -6.17 21.85
CA ARG A 22 22.57 -4.96 21.07
C ARG A 22 21.28 -4.26 21.50
N PHE A 23 20.33 -4.96 22.11
CA PHE A 23 19.14 -4.36 22.73
C PHE A 23 19.44 -3.77 24.12
N ALA A 24 20.39 -4.35 24.87
CA ALA A 24 20.68 -3.96 26.25
C ALA A 24 21.65 -2.77 26.38
N THR A 25 22.51 -2.51 25.38
CA THR A 25 23.60 -1.53 25.52
C THR A 25 23.43 -0.34 24.58
N GLY A 26 22.86 0.75 25.12
CA GLY A 26 23.18 2.14 24.76
C GLY A 26 22.38 2.80 23.62
N SER A 27 21.80 3.97 23.93
CA SER A 27 21.28 5.03 23.03
C SER A 27 19.79 5.02 22.62
N LEU A 28 19.11 3.88 22.48
CA LEU A 28 17.68 3.87 22.05
C LEU A 28 16.64 4.07 23.15
N ALA A 29 17.07 4.27 24.41
CA ALA A 29 16.18 4.54 25.55
C ALA A 29 15.47 5.92 25.48
N GLY A 30 15.88 6.79 24.56
CA GLY A 30 15.50 8.21 24.54
C GLY A 30 14.06 8.54 24.14
N LEU A 31 13.31 7.63 23.50
CA LEU A 31 11.92 7.90 23.13
C LEU A 31 11.00 6.81 23.68
N GLN A 32 10.66 6.98 24.95
CA GLN A 32 9.64 6.19 25.64
C GLN A 32 8.27 6.35 24.96
N ASN A 33 8.03 7.49 24.32
CA ASN A 33 6.75 7.86 23.73
C ASN A 33 6.78 7.84 22.20
N CYS A 34 5.59 7.69 21.64
CA CYS A 34 5.35 7.78 20.21
C CYS A 34 5.64 9.20 19.70
N THR A 35 6.37 9.32 18.59
CA THR A 35 6.77 10.60 18.01
C THR A 35 5.70 11.27 17.15
N VAL A 36 4.56 10.62 16.92
CA VAL A 36 3.43 11.24 16.21
C VAL A 36 2.86 12.38 17.07
N PRO A 37 2.78 13.62 16.54
CA PRO A 37 2.23 14.76 17.28
C PRO A 37 0.85 14.45 17.87
N GLY A 38 0.62 14.86 19.11
CA GLY A 38 -0.62 14.60 19.84
C GLY A 38 -0.78 13.17 20.39
N CYS A 39 0.21 12.28 20.21
CA CYS A 39 0.17 10.92 20.76
C CYS A 39 0.99 10.79 22.05
N SER A 40 0.33 10.45 23.16
CA SER A 40 0.98 10.19 24.46
C SER A 40 1.31 8.71 24.71
N ARG A 41 1.03 7.81 23.75
CA ARG A 41 1.25 6.36 23.92
C ARG A 41 2.74 6.03 23.88
N LYS A 42 3.15 5.03 24.67
CA LYS A 42 4.53 4.52 24.63
C LYS A 42 4.87 3.88 23.28
N SER A 43 6.14 3.92 22.89
CA SER A 43 6.64 3.27 21.67
C SER A 43 6.49 1.75 21.77
N SER A 44 6.35 1.05 20.64
CA SER A 44 6.14 -0.41 20.66
C SER A 44 7.33 -1.16 21.27
N LEU A 45 8.54 -0.61 21.09
CA LEU A 45 9.76 -1.12 21.71
C LEU A 45 9.74 -0.92 23.22
N ALA A 46 9.36 0.27 23.70
CA ALA A 46 9.28 0.55 25.14
C ALA A 46 8.22 -0.30 25.88
N ILE A 47 7.13 -0.69 25.19
CA ILE A 47 6.12 -1.60 25.75
C ILE A 47 6.53 -3.09 25.58
N GLY A 48 7.51 -3.41 24.74
CA GLY A 48 7.87 -4.80 24.41
C GLY A 48 6.87 -5.49 23.47
N THR A 49 6.00 -4.74 22.78
CA THR A 49 4.99 -5.30 21.84
C THR A 49 5.43 -5.26 20.38
N GLY A 50 6.60 -4.68 20.09
CA GLY A 50 7.13 -4.58 18.74
C GLY A 50 8.55 -4.04 18.69
N ARG A 51 9.05 -3.84 17.47
CA ARG A 51 10.45 -3.42 17.21
C ARG A 51 10.60 -1.93 16.89
N SER A 52 9.50 -1.18 16.89
CA SER A 52 9.55 0.25 16.54
C SER A 52 9.89 1.06 17.78
N ALA A 53 11.07 1.70 17.75
CA ALA A 53 11.58 2.59 18.77
C ALA A 53 10.80 3.92 18.85
N TYR A 54 10.26 4.40 17.73
CA TYR A 54 9.69 5.75 17.62
C TYR A 54 8.15 5.77 17.63
N TYR A 55 7.49 4.67 17.28
CA TYR A 55 6.04 4.63 17.12
C TYR A 55 5.39 3.58 18.02
N CYS A 56 4.22 3.92 18.56
CA CYS A 56 3.37 2.97 19.27
C CYS A 56 2.77 1.94 18.31
N ARG A 57 2.31 0.79 18.84
CA ARG A 57 1.68 -0.29 18.05
C ARG A 57 0.56 0.21 17.14
N TYR A 58 -0.24 1.16 17.63
CA TYR A 58 -1.33 1.77 16.86
C TYR A 58 -0.82 2.49 15.60
N HIS A 59 0.18 3.37 15.73
CA HIS A 59 0.70 4.12 14.57
C HIS A 59 1.52 3.25 13.61
N VAL A 60 2.13 2.17 14.08
CA VAL A 60 2.71 1.14 13.20
C VAL A 60 1.61 0.44 12.38
N GLN A 61 0.51 0.05 13.02
CA GLN A 61 -0.64 -0.56 12.32
C GLN A 61 -1.34 0.43 11.39
N ARG A 62 -1.44 1.71 11.79
CA ARG A 62 -1.97 2.79 10.95
C ARG A 62 -1.14 2.95 9.68
N LYS A 63 0.19 3.02 9.76
CA LYS A 63 1.06 3.03 8.56
C LYS A 63 0.95 1.76 7.73
N SER A 64 0.79 0.60 8.35
CA SER A 64 0.53 -0.64 7.61
C SER A 64 -0.77 -0.56 6.80
N ARG A 65 -1.81 0.07 7.36
CA ARG A 65 -3.11 0.24 6.69
C ARG A 65 -3.11 1.39 5.69
N HIS A 66 -2.55 2.55 5.99
CA HIS A 66 -2.74 3.80 5.22
C HIS A 66 -1.48 4.29 4.50
N GLY A 67 -0.30 3.72 4.78
CA GLY A 67 0.97 4.22 4.24
C GLY A 67 1.47 5.49 4.94
N SER A 68 0.72 6.03 5.90
CA SER A 68 1.13 7.13 6.77
C SER A 68 0.87 6.79 8.24
N HIS A 69 1.69 7.35 9.12
CA HIS A 69 1.48 7.22 10.57
C HIS A 69 0.33 8.08 11.08
N TRP A 70 -0.11 9.09 10.33
CA TRP A 70 -1.09 10.07 10.79
C TRP A 70 -2.14 10.37 9.72
N HIS A 71 -1.78 10.41 8.44
CA HIS A 71 -2.72 10.67 7.35
C HIS A 71 -3.59 9.45 7.04
N ASP A 72 -4.90 9.67 6.92
CA ASP A 72 -5.84 8.63 6.54
C ASP A 72 -5.80 8.32 5.03
N THR A 73 -6.60 7.36 4.60
CA THR A 73 -6.74 7.10 3.17
C THR A 73 -7.70 8.09 2.56
N TYR A 74 -7.33 8.66 1.42
CA TYR A 74 -8.21 9.58 0.71
C TYR A 74 -9.56 8.94 0.41
N PRO A 75 -10.66 9.65 0.72
CA PRO A 75 -11.98 9.19 0.36
C PRO A 75 -12.22 9.34 -1.15
N ALA A 76 -13.21 8.62 -1.66
CA ALA A 76 -13.45 8.55 -3.10
C ALA A 76 -13.90 9.88 -3.71
N ASN A 77 -14.61 10.71 -2.93
CA ASN A 77 -15.04 12.05 -3.34
C ASN A 77 -13.86 13.00 -3.58
N GLU A 78 -12.81 12.94 -2.75
CA GLU A 78 -11.59 13.75 -2.94
C GLU A 78 -10.77 13.28 -4.14
N LEU A 79 -10.69 11.96 -4.38
CA LEU A 79 -9.93 11.41 -5.51
C LEU A 79 -10.63 11.61 -6.87
N LYS A 80 -11.96 11.68 -6.91
CA LYS A 80 -12.75 11.67 -8.16
C LYS A 80 -12.46 12.84 -9.11
N PRO A 81 -12.30 14.11 -8.65
CA PRO A 81 -11.89 15.22 -9.51
C PRO A 81 -10.56 14.96 -10.22
N TYR A 82 -9.53 14.53 -9.47
CA TYR A 82 -8.22 14.21 -10.02
C TYR A 82 -8.26 13.02 -10.98
N LEU A 83 -9.06 12.00 -10.68
CA LEU A 83 -9.25 10.88 -11.59
C LEU A 83 -9.89 11.30 -12.92
N THR A 84 -10.80 12.27 -12.87
CA THR A 84 -11.45 12.82 -14.08
C THR A 84 -10.44 13.63 -14.89
N ALA A 85 -9.65 14.48 -14.25
CA ALA A 85 -8.59 15.25 -14.90
C ALA A 85 -7.49 14.34 -15.48
N ALA A 86 -7.04 13.33 -14.74
CA ALA A 86 -6.03 12.36 -15.19
C ALA A 86 -6.49 11.57 -16.43
N LYS A 87 -7.77 11.19 -16.50
CA LYS A 87 -8.33 10.58 -17.70
C LYS A 87 -8.30 11.54 -18.89
N GLY A 88 -8.75 12.77 -18.69
CA GLY A 88 -8.72 13.81 -19.74
C GLY A 88 -7.31 14.07 -20.25
N TRP A 89 -6.32 14.14 -19.36
CA TRP A 89 -4.92 14.28 -19.71
C TRP A 89 -4.42 13.09 -20.56
N LEU A 90 -4.71 11.85 -20.13
CA LEU A 90 -4.34 10.66 -20.90
C LEU A 90 -5.07 10.55 -22.26
N ASP A 91 -6.27 11.11 -22.38
CA ASP A 91 -7.02 11.18 -23.65
C ASP A 91 -6.40 12.21 -24.62
N ALA A 92 -5.95 13.36 -24.09
CA ALA A 92 -5.26 14.38 -24.86
C ALA A 92 -3.86 13.90 -25.32
N CYS A 93 -3.13 13.21 -24.44
CA CYS A 93 -1.80 12.67 -24.72
C CYS A 93 -1.83 11.27 -25.37
N ARG A 94 -2.97 10.81 -25.90
CA ARG A 94 -3.13 9.43 -26.41
C ARG A 94 -2.18 9.02 -27.54
N ARG A 95 -1.53 9.99 -28.20
CA ARG A 95 -0.56 9.75 -29.29
C ARG A 95 0.90 9.91 -28.84
N ALA A 96 1.13 10.32 -27.59
CA ALA A 96 2.48 10.47 -27.06
C ALA A 96 3.09 9.07 -26.81
N SER A 97 4.32 8.87 -27.28
CA SER A 97 4.98 7.56 -27.28
C SER A 97 5.22 7.02 -25.87
N ASP A 98 5.53 7.90 -24.92
CA ASP A 98 5.71 7.60 -23.50
C ASP A 98 4.41 7.12 -22.86
N VAL A 99 3.29 7.81 -23.09
CA VAL A 99 1.96 7.43 -22.59
C VAL A 99 1.54 6.07 -23.15
N LEU A 100 1.71 5.85 -24.45
CA LEU A 100 1.41 4.58 -25.09
C LEU A 100 2.27 3.44 -24.52
N ALA A 101 3.58 3.66 -24.36
CA ALA A 101 4.49 2.68 -23.78
C ALA A 101 4.12 2.33 -22.33
N THR A 102 3.78 3.33 -21.51
CA THR A 102 3.34 3.13 -20.12
C THR A 102 2.04 2.32 -20.04
N ILE A 103 1.06 2.62 -20.89
CA ILE A 103 -0.19 1.85 -20.94
C ILE A 103 0.09 0.40 -21.38
N ALA A 104 0.89 0.21 -22.43
CA ALA A 104 1.25 -1.11 -22.94
C ALA A 104 2.05 -1.95 -21.93
N GLU A 105 2.96 -1.34 -21.15
CA GLU A 105 3.66 -2.01 -20.05
C GLU A 105 2.68 -2.43 -18.94
N MET A 106 1.72 -1.56 -18.59
CA MET A 106 0.69 -1.91 -17.60
C MET A 106 -0.22 -3.04 -18.11
N ASP A 107 -0.57 -3.06 -19.39
CA ASP A 107 -1.32 -4.15 -20.03
C ASP A 107 -0.53 -5.46 -19.98
N ARG A 108 0.76 -5.45 -20.37
CA ARG A 108 1.65 -6.62 -20.25
C ARG A 108 1.67 -7.14 -18.82
N ARG A 109 1.65 -6.25 -17.84
CA ARG A 109 1.67 -6.61 -16.42
C ARG A 109 0.37 -7.24 -15.93
N LEU A 110 -0.78 -6.83 -16.47
CA LEU A 110 -2.05 -7.51 -16.25
C LEU A 110 -2.06 -8.89 -16.92
N ALA A 111 -1.67 -8.96 -18.20
CA ALA A 111 -1.65 -10.20 -18.97
C ALA A 111 -0.72 -11.27 -18.38
N THR A 112 0.38 -10.87 -17.76
CA THR A 112 1.37 -11.79 -17.16
C THR A 112 1.13 -12.08 -15.67
N ALA A 113 0.04 -11.56 -15.08
CA ALA A 113 -0.25 -11.77 -13.67
C ALA A 113 -0.65 -13.24 -13.34
N GLY A 114 -1.03 -14.01 -14.37
CA GLY A 114 -1.46 -15.40 -14.24
C GLY A 114 -2.91 -15.52 -13.78
N ARG A 115 -3.26 -16.63 -13.12
CA ARG A 115 -4.63 -16.93 -12.73
C ARG A 115 -5.09 -16.13 -11.50
N ALA A 116 -6.32 -15.62 -11.54
CA ALA A 116 -6.98 -15.09 -10.35
C ALA A 116 -7.36 -16.21 -9.38
N GLU A 117 -7.21 -15.95 -8.08
CA GLU A 117 -7.64 -16.85 -7.03
C GLU A 117 -8.68 -16.17 -6.12
N PRO A 118 -9.70 -16.90 -5.66
CA PRO A 118 -10.66 -16.43 -4.67
C PRO A 118 -9.99 -15.87 -3.41
N ALA A 119 -10.61 -14.88 -2.78
CA ALA A 119 -10.06 -14.25 -1.57
C ALA A 119 -9.79 -15.25 -0.42
N MET A 120 -10.56 -16.34 -0.35
CA MET A 120 -10.41 -17.41 0.64
C MET A 120 -9.10 -18.18 0.50
N ASN A 121 -8.57 -18.31 -0.73
CA ASN A 121 -7.35 -19.06 -1.04
C ASN A 121 -6.07 -18.26 -0.77
N LEU A 122 -6.19 -16.99 -0.35
CA LEU A 122 -5.03 -16.11 -0.19
C LEU A 122 -4.31 -16.28 1.16
N ARG A 123 -4.90 -17.02 2.11
CA ARG A 123 -4.30 -17.25 3.42
C ARG A 123 -3.05 -18.11 3.27
N GLY A 124 -1.97 -17.75 3.98
CA GLY A 124 -0.69 -18.46 3.94
C GLY A 124 0.24 -18.06 2.78
N LEU A 125 -0.28 -17.38 1.74
CA LEU A 125 0.56 -16.90 0.64
C LEU A 125 1.38 -15.68 1.03
N ASN A 126 2.61 -15.61 0.52
CA ASN A 126 3.49 -14.46 0.72
C ASN A 126 2.94 -13.19 0.03
N ALA A 127 3.47 -12.03 0.42
CA ALA A 127 2.94 -10.74 -0.05
C ALA A 127 3.10 -10.52 -1.56
N ALA A 128 4.18 -11.01 -2.16
CA ALA A 128 4.44 -10.87 -3.59
C ALA A 128 3.45 -11.69 -4.43
N THR A 129 3.22 -12.95 -4.04
CA THR A 129 2.21 -13.82 -4.67
C THR A 129 0.82 -13.22 -4.57
N ARG A 130 0.44 -12.69 -3.39
CA ARG A 130 -0.85 -12.02 -3.20
C ARG A 130 -0.99 -10.75 -4.04
N ALA A 131 0.08 -9.98 -4.22
CA ALA A 131 0.08 -8.82 -5.09
C ALA A 131 -0.10 -9.23 -6.56
N ARG A 132 0.60 -10.28 -7.01
CA ARG A 132 0.41 -10.84 -8.35
C ARG A 132 -1.03 -11.30 -8.60
N ILE A 133 -1.62 -12.05 -7.65
CA ILE A 133 -3.03 -12.46 -7.73
C ILE A 133 -3.96 -11.24 -7.77
N ALA A 134 -3.66 -10.15 -7.07
CA ALA A 134 -4.47 -8.93 -7.16
C ALA A 134 -4.47 -8.34 -8.58
N PHE A 135 -3.34 -8.36 -9.30
CA PHE A 135 -3.31 -7.98 -10.72
C PHE A 135 -4.08 -8.96 -11.60
N ALA A 136 -3.98 -10.26 -11.34
CA ALA A 136 -4.77 -11.26 -12.07
C ALA A 136 -6.28 -11.02 -11.90
N ARG A 137 -6.71 -10.69 -10.68
CA ARG A 137 -8.12 -10.34 -10.41
C ARG A 137 -8.56 -9.05 -11.10
N LEU A 138 -7.67 -8.07 -11.26
CA LEU A 138 -7.96 -6.87 -12.05
C LEU A 138 -8.10 -7.20 -13.54
N SER A 139 -7.26 -8.12 -14.04
CA SER A 139 -7.33 -8.62 -15.42
C SER A 139 -8.62 -9.40 -15.68
N ASP A 140 -8.99 -10.33 -14.79
CA ASP A 140 -10.23 -11.12 -14.88
C ASP A 140 -11.48 -10.25 -14.76
N ALA A 141 -11.40 -9.12 -14.04
CA ALA A 141 -12.46 -8.12 -13.98
C ALA A 141 -12.42 -7.11 -15.14
N GLU A 142 -11.60 -7.38 -16.17
CA GLU A 142 -11.46 -6.57 -17.39
C GLU A 142 -11.17 -5.09 -17.11
N ILE A 143 -10.42 -4.81 -16.04
CA ILE A 143 -10.06 -3.44 -15.68
C ILE A 143 -9.00 -2.94 -16.69
N PRO A 144 -9.28 -1.86 -17.45
CA PRO A 144 -8.33 -1.38 -18.46
C PRO A 144 -7.04 -0.88 -17.83
N ALA A 145 -5.87 -1.20 -18.40
CA ALA A 145 -4.59 -0.68 -17.92
C ALA A 145 -4.56 0.85 -17.82
N LYS A 146 -5.15 1.54 -18.81
CA LYS A 146 -5.32 3.00 -18.80
C LYS A 146 -5.99 3.51 -17.52
N ARG A 147 -6.94 2.77 -16.96
CA ARG A 147 -7.61 3.13 -15.70
C ARG A 147 -6.65 3.03 -14.51
N LEU A 148 -5.77 2.03 -14.49
CA LEU A 148 -4.76 1.87 -13.43
C LEU A 148 -3.69 2.97 -13.49
N VAL A 149 -3.26 3.34 -14.71
CA VAL A 149 -2.37 4.48 -14.93
C VAL A 149 -3.03 5.78 -14.45
N ALA A 150 -4.29 6.02 -14.84
CA ALA A 150 -5.05 7.20 -14.42
C ALA A 150 -5.19 7.28 -12.89
N ILE A 151 -5.48 6.16 -12.21
CA ILE A 151 -5.57 6.11 -10.74
C ILE A 151 -4.25 6.53 -10.10
N TYR A 152 -3.14 6.02 -10.61
CA TYR A 152 -1.83 6.32 -10.03
C TYR A 152 -1.47 7.80 -10.18
N LEU A 153 -1.65 8.36 -11.38
CA LEU A 153 -1.41 9.78 -11.66
C LEU A 153 -2.35 10.68 -10.84
N ALA A 154 -3.62 10.31 -10.72
CA ALA A 154 -4.59 11.05 -9.92
C ALA A 154 -4.23 11.10 -8.43
N VAL A 155 -3.75 9.98 -7.87
CA VAL A 155 -3.26 9.94 -6.48
C VAL A 155 -2.00 10.79 -6.30
N ALA A 156 -1.06 10.75 -7.26
CA ALA A 156 0.13 11.59 -7.22
C ALA A 156 -0.24 13.08 -7.26
N ALA A 157 -1.15 13.47 -8.15
CA ALA A 157 -1.63 14.84 -8.26
C ALA A 157 -2.38 15.32 -7.01
N LEU A 158 -3.24 14.47 -6.42
CA LEU A 158 -3.93 14.79 -5.17
C LEU A 158 -2.94 15.02 -4.01
N ILE A 159 -1.92 14.17 -3.86
CA ILE A 159 -0.91 14.32 -2.81
C ILE A 159 -0.09 15.60 -2.97
N GLU A 160 0.19 15.98 -4.20
CA GLU A 160 0.94 17.21 -4.49
C GLU A 160 0.09 18.45 -4.18
N ASP A 161 -1.17 18.45 -4.62
CA ASP A 161 -2.11 19.57 -4.49
C ASP A 161 -2.63 19.76 -3.05
N ASP A 162 -2.68 18.71 -2.23
CA ASP A 162 -3.15 18.74 -0.86
C ASP A 162 -2.05 19.19 0.13
N PHE A 163 -2.22 20.37 0.73
CA PHE A 163 -1.29 20.93 1.71
C PHE A 163 -1.25 20.15 3.03
N GLY A 164 -2.30 19.38 3.34
CA GLY A 164 -2.34 18.50 4.50
C GLY A 164 -1.71 17.13 4.24
N SER A 165 -1.25 16.84 3.02
CA SER A 165 -0.86 15.50 2.62
C SER A 165 0.47 15.03 3.22
N HIS A 166 0.56 13.72 3.46
CA HIS A 166 1.85 13.10 3.75
C HIS A 166 2.61 12.79 2.46
N ARG A 167 3.48 13.70 2.04
CA ARG A 167 4.30 13.60 0.81
C ARG A 167 5.45 12.59 0.92
N THR A 168 5.11 11.33 1.13
CA THR A 168 6.07 10.22 1.14
C THR A 168 5.72 9.19 0.09
N ARG A 169 6.75 8.55 -0.46
CA ARG A 169 6.60 7.48 -1.45
C ARG A 169 5.69 6.36 -0.94
N ASP A 170 5.87 5.94 0.32
CA ASP A 170 5.08 4.85 0.93
C ASP A 170 3.59 5.20 0.98
N PHE A 171 3.25 6.46 1.29
CA PHE A 171 1.87 6.91 1.30
C PHE A 171 1.27 6.85 -0.12
N GLN A 172 1.92 7.45 -1.11
CA GLN A 172 1.46 7.44 -2.50
C GLN A 172 1.21 6.04 -3.05
N ILE A 173 2.19 5.12 -2.92
CA ILE A 173 2.03 3.76 -3.43
C ILE A 173 0.89 3.01 -2.73
N VAL A 174 0.70 3.23 -1.43
CA VAL A 174 -0.38 2.59 -0.66
C VAL A 174 -1.74 3.14 -1.07
N GLN A 175 -1.87 4.45 -1.28
CA GLN A 175 -3.12 5.07 -1.73
C GLN A 175 -3.49 4.59 -3.15
N ALA A 176 -2.53 4.61 -4.09
CA ALA A 176 -2.75 4.11 -5.44
C ALA A 176 -3.12 2.62 -5.45
N ALA A 177 -2.40 1.80 -4.70
CA ALA A 177 -2.70 0.38 -4.56
C ALA A 177 -4.09 0.12 -3.96
N LYS A 178 -4.53 0.92 -2.97
CA LYS A 178 -5.88 0.80 -2.43
C LYS A 178 -6.95 1.15 -3.45
N ALA A 179 -6.78 2.26 -4.16
CA ALA A 179 -7.73 2.70 -5.17
C ALA A 179 -7.88 1.65 -6.28
N ALA A 180 -6.76 1.08 -6.75
CA ALA A 180 -6.77 -0.03 -7.71
C ALA A 180 -7.39 -1.31 -7.12
N HIS A 181 -6.95 -1.72 -5.93
CA HIS A 181 -7.40 -2.97 -5.32
C HIS A 181 -8.92 -2.99 -5.09
N ARG A 182 -9.54 -1.86 -4.71
CA ARG A 182 -11.00 -1.74 -4.53
C ARG A 182 -11.81 -2.09 -5.78
N LEU A 183 -11.23 -2.02 -6.98
CA LEU A 183 -11.93 -2.33 -8.23
C LEU A 183 -12.27 -3.82 -8.38
N ALA A 184 -11.47 -4.72 -7.79
CA ALA A 184 -11.61 -6.17 -7.96
C ALA A 184 -11.27 -6.97 -6.67
N SER A 185 -11.50 -6.38 -5.49
CA SER A 185 -11.13 -7.00 -4.21
C SER A 185 -12.09 -8.08 -3.70
N GLY A 186 -13.39 -8.02 -4.06
CA GLY A 186 -14.42 -8.91 -3.51
C GLY A 186 -14.51 -10.27 -4.19
N THR A 187 -14.81 -11.31 -3.41
CA THR A 187 -15.24 -12.62 -3.90
C THR A 187 -16.65 -12.87 -3.38
N HIS A 188 -17.58 -13.12 -4.29
CA HIS A 188 -18.98 -13.47 -4.02
C HIS A 188 -19.22 -14.86 -4.61
N ARG A 189 -19.64 -15.82 -3.80
CA ARG A 189 -20.02 -17.17 -4.26
C ARG A 189 -21.35 -17.54 -3.65
N ARG A 190 -22.26 -18.04 -4.48
CA ARG A 190 -23.56 -18.59 -4.09
C ARG A 190 -23.67 -20.02 -4.62
N TRP A 191 -24.12 -20.95 -3.80
CA TRP A 191 -24.45 -22.31 -4.21
C TRP A 191 -25.61 -22.85 -3.38
N ALA A 192 -26.30 -23.86 -3.92
CA ALA A 192 -27.34 -24.58 -3.21
C ALA A 192 -26.67 -25.69 -2.37
N MET A 193 -26.93 -25.71 -1.07
CA MET A 193 -26.52 -26.80 -0.19
C MET A 193 -27.66 -27.79 -0.09
N TRP A 194 -27.35 -29.05 -0.42
CA TRP A 194 -28.30 -30.13 -0.32
C TRP A 194 -28.84 -30.27 1.10
N ASN A 195 -30.17 -30.30 1.23
CA ASN A 195 -30.85 -30.39 2.51
C ASN A 195 -31.64 -31.70 2.61
N PRO A 196 -31.30 -32.61 3.56
CA PRO A 196 -32.03 -33.88 3.71
C PRO A 196 -33.50 -33.75 4.13
N LYS A 197 -33.94 -32.56 4.59
CA LYS A 197 -35.27 -32.33 5.18
C LYS A 197 -36.22 -31.50 4.32
N GLY A 198 -35.85 -31.15 3.09
CA GLY A 198 -36.68 -30.31 2.23
C GLY A 198 -35.89 -29.71 1.07
N GLU A 199 -36.27 -28.51 0.65
CA GLU A 199 -35.58 -27.81 -0.43
C GLU A 199 -34.14 -27.44 -0.06
N ASP A 200 -33.27 -27.47 -1.08
CA ASP A 200 -31.88 -27.07 -0.97
C ASP A 200 -31.77 -25.61 -0.48
N VAL A 201 -30.84 -25.37 0.44
CA VAL A 201 -30.66 -24.06 1.06
C VAL A 201 -29.62 -23.26 0.27
N PRO A 202 -29.95 -22.06 -0.25
CA PRO A 202 -28.95 -21.21 -0.88
C PRO A 202 -27.98 -20.65 0.17
N ILE A 203 -26.69 -20.93 0.01
CA ILE A 203 -25.62 -20.38 0.84
C ILE A 203 -24.84 -19.36 0.03
N GLU A 204 -24.48 -18.26 0.67
CA GLU A 204 -23.67 -17.19 0.09
C GLU A 204 -22.44 -16.88 0.96
N ILE A 205 -21.27 -16.74 0.33
CA ILE A 205 -20.04 -16.28 0.97
C ILE A 205 -19.55 -14.99 0.33
N HIS A 206 -19.29 -14.00 1.17
CA HIS A 206 -18.57 -12.78 0.85
C HIS A 206 -17.18 -12.78 1.49
N ALA A 207 -16.13 -12.75 0.68
CA ALA A 207 -14.76 -12.72 1.16
C ALA A 207 -13.98 -11.55 0.53
N TYR A 208 -13.36 -10.73 1.38
CA TYR A 208 -12.53 -9.60 0.96
C TYR A 208 -11.11 -9.76 1.54
N PRO A 209 -10.05 -9.76 0.70
CA PRO A 209 -8.69 -9.73 1.18
C PRO A 209 -8.47 -8.47 2.00
N ARG A 210 -7.68 -8.59 3.07
CA ARG A 210 -7.29 -7.43 3.87
C ARG A 210 -6.46 -6.46 3.02
N SER A 211 -6.97 -5.25 2.82
CA SER A 211 -6.31 -4.14 2.13
C SER A 211 -5.32 -3.43 3.08
N SER A 212 -4.25 -4.11 3.47
CA SER A 212 -3.23 -3.58 4.38
C SER A 212 -1.88 -4.31 4.24
N GLY A 213 -0.82 -3.66 4.69
CA GLY A 213 0.50 -4.28 4.87
C GLY A 213 1.35 -4.34 3.61
N LEU A 214 2.24 -5.33 3.56
CA LEU A 214 3.24 -5.48 2.48
C LEU A 214 2.61 -5.72 1.11
N VAL A 215 1.41 -6.30 1.04
CA VAL A 215 0.72 -6.56 -0.24
C VAL A 215 0.42 -5.25 -0.96
N LEU A 216 -0.09 -4.23 -0.27
CA LEU A 216 -0.38 -2.93 -0.89
C LEU A 216 0.89 -2.26 -1.38
N ARG A 217 1.99 -2.34 -0.62
CA ARG A 217 3.30 -1.82 -1.05
C ARG A 217 3.76 -2.52 -2.31
N LYS A 218 3.66 -3.84 -2.38
CA LYS A 218 4.04 -4.62 -3.57
C LYS A 218 3.19 -4.28 -4.79
N ILE A 219 1.88 -4.04 -4.62
CA ILE A 219 1.00 -3.59 -5.70
C ILE A 219 1.40 -2.20 -6.17
N GLY A 220 1.53 -1.25 -5.23
CA GLY A 220 1.79 0.15 -5.53
C GLY A 220 3.21 0.41 -6.06
N GLU A 221 4.24 -0.24 -5.51
CA GLU A 221 5.61 -0.24 -6.05
C GLU A 221 5.61 -0.66 -7.52
N ALA A 222 4.82 -1.67 -7.83
CA ALA A 222 4.86 -2.27 -9.14
C ALA A 222 3.97 -1.50 -10.15
N MET A 223 2.95 -0.77 -9.70
CA MET A 223 2.32 0.29 -10.51
C MET A 223 3.29 1.46 -10.72
N GLY A 224 3.97 1.88 -9.66
CA GLY A 224 4.92 2.99 -9.69
C GLY A 224 6.06 2.78 -10.67
N LYS A 225 6.67 1.59 -10.70
CA LYS A 225 7.69 1.25 -11.70
C LYS A 225 7.27 1.52 -13.15
N VAL A 226 5.97 1.40 -13.45
CA VAL A 226 5.42 1.60 -14.79
C VAL A 226 5.06 3.07 -15.04
N VAL A 227 4.52 3.76 -14.03
CA VAL A 227 3.90 5.08 -14.19
C VAL A 227 4.81 6.24 -13.73
N ASP A 228 5.76 6.01 -12.83
CA ASP A 228 6.68 7.02 -12.28
C ASP A 228 7.36 7.88 -13.36
N PRO A 229 7.79 7.36 -14.53
CA PRO A 229 8.35 8.19 -15.60
C PRO A 229 7.43 9.30 -16.11
N LEU A 230 6.11 9.12 -16.06
CA LEU A 230 5.14 10.13 -16.50
C LEU A 230 4.81 11.17 -15.43
N VAL A 231 5.09 10.88 -14.15
CA VAL A 231 4.58 11.68 -13.02
C VAL A 231 5.00 13.14 -13.11
N GLY A 232 6.26 13.42 -13.44
CA GLY A 232 6.79 14.78 -13.50
C GLY A 232 6.09 15.67 -14.54
N ALA A 233 5.79 15.13 -15.71
CA ALA A 233 5.09 15.87 -16.77
C ALA A 233 3.57 15.90 -16.55
N ALA A 234 2.99 14.82 -16.05
CA ALA A 234 1.55 14.67 -15.93
C ALA A 234 0.95 15.42 -14.72
N VAL A 235 1.60 15.40 -13.56
CA VAL A 235 1.01 15.90 -12.31
C VAL A 235 0.65 17.39 -12.38
N PRO A 236 1.54 18.31 -12.79
CA PRO A 236 1.21 19.74 -12.86
C PRO A 236 0.01 20.01 -13.78
N GLU A 237 -0.03 19.33 -14.92
CA GLU A 237 -1.09 19.44 -15.92
C GLU A 237 -2.43 18.89 -15.40
N ILE A 238 -2.41 17.77 -14.70
CA ILE A 238 -3.60 17.18 -14.08
C ILE A 238 -4.16 18.09 -13.00
N ILE A 239 -3.30 18.71 -12.18
CA ILE A 239 -3.74 19.69 -11.17
C ILE A 239 -4.39 20.89 -11.89
N ARG A 240 -3.74 21.44 -12.92
CA ARG A 240 -4.29 22.54 -13.71
C ARG A 240 -5.69 22.22 -14.27
N LEU A 241 -5.83 21.07 -14.94
CA LEU A 241 -7.11 20.60 -15.48
C LEU A 241 -8.17 20.36 -14.39
N LYS A 242 -7.75 19.86 -13.23
CA LYS A 242 -8.65 19.68 -12.08
C LYS A 242 -9.11 21.03 -11.55
N VAL A 243 -8.22 22.01 -11.40
CA VAL A 243 -8.54 23.34 -10.85
C VAL A 243 -9.45 24.10 -11.80
N GLU A 244 -9.17 24.08 -13.10
CA GLU A 244 -10.02 24.71 -14.13
C GLU A 244 -11.46 24.19 -14.09
N ARG A 245 -11.63 22.87 -13.86
CA ARG A 245 -12.94 22.23 -13.92
C ARG A 245 -13.70 22.18 -12.59
N PHE A 246 -12.99 22.02 -11.48
CA PHE A 246 -13.59 21.73 -10.16
C PHE A 246 -13.19 22.74 -9.07
N GLY A 247 -12.32 23.71 -9.39
CA GLY A 247 -11.80 24.68 -8.43
C GLY A 247 -10.59 24.18 -7.62
N PRO A 248 -10.04 25.06 -6.75
CA PRO A 248 -8.88 24.75 -5.91
C PRO A 248 -9.13 23.61 -4.93
N HIS A 249 -8.07 23.05 -4.34
CA HIS A 249 -8.24 22.02 -3.32
C HIS A 249 -8.77 22.67 -2.02
N PRO A 250 -9.67 22.01 -1.26
CA PRO A 250 -10.20 22.57 -0.01
C PRO A 250 -9.13 23.00 1.00
N SER A 251 -7.98 22.31 1.01
CA SER A 251 -6.85 22.67 1.88
C SER A 251 -6.22 24.03 1.56
N HIS A 252 -6.44 24.58 0.37
CA HIS A 252 -5.89 25.88 -0.02
C HIS A 252 -6.59 27.03 0.71
N HIS A 253 -7.88 26.87 1.03
CA HIS A 253 -8.64 27.87 1.78
C HIS A 253 -8.27 27.90 3.27
N ALA A 254 -7.96 26.75 3.85
CA ALA A 254 -7.52 26.65 5.25
C ALA A 254 -6.13 27.25 5.52
N ALA A 255 -5.38 27.61 4.48
CA ALA A 255 -4.07 28.27 4.60
C ALA A 255 -4.15 29.81 4.48
N ALA A 256 -5.34 30.37 4.25
CA ALA A 256 -5.57 31.81 4.06
C ALA A 256 -6.20 32.51 5.29
N GLU A 257 -6.40 31.78 6.39
CA GLU A 257 -6.78 32.30 7.72
C GLU A 257 -5.60 32.14 8.69
#